data_AF-A0A2T6C066-F1
#
_entry.id   AF-A0A2T6C066-F1
#
_cell.length_a   1.000
_cell.length_b   1.000
_cell.length_c   1.000
_cell.angle_alpha   90.00
_cell.angle_beta   90.00
_cell.angle_gamma   90.00
#
_symmetry.space_group_name_H-M   'P 1'
#
loop_
_entity.id
_entity.type
_entity.pdbx_description
1 polymer ?
#
loop_
_entity_poly.entity_id
_entity_poly.type
_entity_poly.pdbx_seq_one_letter_code
_entity_poly.pdbx_strand_id
1 'polypeptide(L)' 'MKTQLKSILISGLVGGIVYAGVMAGFDYYDGEDFRIWRFVFNFLFFGTFTGFSTRYSLKKQSEKEKKD' A
#
# COMPACT_ATOMS: atom_id res chain seq x y z
N MET A 1 13.12 2.22 -15.59
CA MET A 1 13.34 2.50 -14.14
C MET A 1 12.34 3.50 -13.56
N LYS A 2 12.13 4.70 -14.15
CA LYS A 2 11.22 5.73 -13.58
C LYS A 2 9.76 5.26 -13.44
N THR A 3 9.22 4.52 -14.41
CA THR A 3 7.82 4.00 -14.40
C THR A 3 7.57 2.95 -13.32
N GLN A 4 8.58 2.15 -13.00
CA GLN A 4 8.51 1.12 -11.95
C GLN A 4 8.48 1.76 -10.56
N LEU A 5 9.36 2.73 -10.30
CA LEU A 5 9.33 3.51 -9.06
C LEU A 5 8.01 4.25 -8.89
N LYS A 6 7.48 4.84 -9.97
CA LYS A 6 6.18 5.51 -9.94
C LYS A 6 5.04 4.55 -9.58
N SER A 7 5.02 3.35 -10.15
CA SER A 7 4.01 2.33 -9.83
C SER A 7 4.14 1.79 -8.41
N ILE A 8 5.37 1.63 -7.91
CA ILE A 8 5.63 1.23 -6.52
C ILE A 8 5.14 2.30 -5.55
N LEU A 9 5.43 3.58 -5.81
CA LEU A 9 4.93 4.68 -5.00
C LEU A 9 3.40 4.79 -5.05
N ILE A 10 2.79 4.72 -6.22
CA ILE A 10 1.33 4.81 -6.36
C ILE A 10 0.66 3.62 -5.67
N SER A 11 1.16 2.40 -5.85
CA SER A 11 0.58 1.22 -5.19
C SER A 11 0.73 1.26 -3.66
N GLY A 12 1.88 1.71 -3.15
CA GLY A 12 2.09 1.91 -1.72
C GLY A 12 1.19 3.00 -1.13
N LEU A 13 1.05 4.14 -1.84
CA LEU A 13 0.17 5.24 -1.43
C LEU A 13 -1.30 4.81 -1.44
N VAL A 14 -1.76 4.16 -2.51
CA VAL A 14 -3.15 3.69 -2.62
C VAL A 14 -3.43 2.61 -1.59
N GLY A 15 -2.56 1.61 -1.44
CA GLY A 15 -2.73 0.53 -0.46
C GLY A 15 -2.74 1.04 0.98
N GLY A 16 -1.85 1.99 1.31
CA GLY A 16 -1.83 2.65 2.60
C GLY A 16 -3.09 3.48 2.86
N ILE A 17 -3.49 4.35 1.92
CA ILE A 17 -4.67 5.22 2.08
C ILE A 17 -5.95 4.40 2.23
N VAL A 18 -6.13 3.35 1.42
CA VAL A 18 -7.34 2.50 1.48
C VAL A 18 -7.43 1.82 2.84
N TYR A 19 -6.37 1.17 3.31
CA TYR A 19 -6.40 0.47 4.59
C TYR A 19 -6.60 1.44 5.76
N ALA A 20 -5.85 2.54 5.77
CA ALA A 20 -5.91 3.51 6.84
C ALA A 20 -7.26 4.25 6.85
N GLY A 21 -7.83 4.55 5.67
CA GLY A 21 -9.16 5.14 5.53
C GLY A 21 -10.29 4.20 5.98
N VAL A 22 -10.19 2.91 5.70
CA VAL A 22 -11.13 1.90 6.23
C VAL A 22 -11.06 1.87 7.76
N MET A 23 -9.85 1.81 8.34
CA MET A 23 -9.68 1.87 9.79
C MET A 23 -10.23 3.16 10.41
N ALA A 24 -10.00 4.31 9.78
CA ALA A 24 -10.56 5.59 10.23
C ALA A 24 -12.09 5.60 10.17
N GLY A 25 -12.68 4.99 9.15
CA GLY A 25 -14.13 4.82 9.03
C GLY A 25 -14.71 3.89 10.09
N PHE A 26 -14.01 2.80 10.43
CA PHE A 26 -14.38 1.91 11.54
C PHE A 26 -14.29 2.62 12.89
N ASP A 27 -13.20 3.34 13.15
CA ASP A 27 -13.04 4.13 14.37
C ASP A 27 -14.19 5.12 14.56
N TYR A 28 -14.63 5.79 13.47
CA TYR A 28 -15.79 6.67 13.48
C TYR A 28 -17.12 5.93 13.75
N TYR A 29 -17.29 4.71 13.23
CA TYR A 29 -18.49 3.90 13.44
C TYR A 29 -18.60 3.32 14.85
N ASP A 30 -17.48 2.82 15.40
CA ASP A 30 -17.42 2.20 16.73
C ASP A 30 -17.40 3.23 17.86
N GLY A 31 -17.30 4.53 17.54
CA GLY A 31 -17.23 5.61 18.53
C GLY A 31 -15.90 5.65 19.28
N GLU A 32 -14.87 4.97 18.75
CA GLU A 32 -13.52 4.97 19.28
C GLU A 32 -12.82 6.28 18.90
N ASP A 33 -12.02 6.82 19.82
CA ASP A 33 -11.19 7.99 19.52
C ASP A 33 -10.25 7.67 18.35
N PHE A 34 -10.20 8.59 17.38
CA PHE A 34 -9.32 8.42 16.22
C PHE A 34 -7.85 8.42 16.65
N ARG A 35 -7.24 7.23 16.61
CA ARG A 35 -5.83 7.05 17.00
C ARG A 35 -4.92 7.28 15.79
N ILE A 36 -4.51 8.52 15.59
CA ILE A 36 -3.57 8.95 14.54
C ILE A 36 -2.33 8.04 14.45
N TRP A 37 -1.75 7.64 15.58
CA TRP A 37 -0.59 6.74 15.59
C TRP A 37 -0.89 5.35 15.01
N ARG A 38 -2.09 4.80 15.24
CA ARG A 38 -2.54 3.54 14.65
C ARG A 38 -2.73 3.70 13.13
N PHE A 39 -3.28 4.83 12.70
CA PHE A 39 -3.42 5.15 11.28
C PHE A 39 -2.05 5.24 10.58
N VAL A 40 -1.11 6.00 11.15
CA VAL A 40 0.25 6.16 10.58
C VAL A 40 1.00 4.84 10.55
N PHE A 41 0.92 4.03 11.60
CA PHE A 41 1.57 2.73 11.64
C PHE A 41 1.01 1.79 10.57
N ASN A 42 -0.32 1.70 10.45
CA ASN A 42 -0.95 0.87 9.43
C ASN A 42 -0.68 1.38 8.02
N PHE A 43 -0.74 2.69 7.79
CA PHE A 43 -0.40 3.31 6.51
C PHE A 43 1.03 2.97 6.09
N LEU A 44 2.00 3.11 6.99
CA LEU A 44 3.39 2.77 6.72
C LEU A 44 3.59 1.27 6.53
N PHE A 45 3.00 0.44 7.39
CA PHE A 45 3.14 -1.02 7.32
C PHE A 45 2.57 -1.56 6.01
N PHE A 46 1.30 -1.25 5.71
CA PHE A 46 0.65 -1.70 4.49
C PHE A 46 1.19 -1.01 3.24
N GLY A 47 1.54 0.28 3.29
CA GLY A 47 2.13 1.00 2.15
C GLY A 47 3.51 0.47 1.78
N THR A 48 4.35 0.14 2.77
CA THR A 48 5.67 -0.47 2.51
C THR A 48 5.52 -1.91 2.02
N PHE A 49 4.63 -2.70 2.63
CA PHE A 49 4.38 -4.09 2.24
C PHE A 49 3.83 -4.21 0.82
N THR A 50 2.83 -3.39 0.47
CA THR A 50 2.25 -3.36 -0.88
C THR A 50 3.24 -2.82 -1.91
N GLY A 51 4.01 -1.77 -1.60
CA GLY A 51 5.08 -1.28 -2.48
C GLY A 51 6.15 -2.34 -2.76
N PHE A 52 6.56 -3.10 -1.74
CA PHE A 52 7.53 -4.19 -1.89
C PHE A 52 6.95 -5.37 -2.69
N SER A 53 5.71 -5.76 -2.39
CA SER A 53 4.98 -6.80 -3.12
C SER A 53 4.80 -6.43 -4.60
N THR A 54 4.43 -5.18 -4.92
CA THR A 54 4.34 -4.66 -6.29
C THR A 54 5.69 -4.73 -7.00
N ARG A 55 6.80 -4.42 -6.32
CA ARG A 55 8.14 -4.57 -6.91
C ARG A 55 8.45 -6.02 -7.26
N TYR A 56 8.12 -6.97 -6.37
CA TYR A 56 8.30 -8.39 -6.63
C TYR A 56 7.40 -8.89 -7.77
N SER A 57 6.16 -8.43 -7.82
CA SER A 57 5.18 -8.79 -8.85
C SER A 57 5.58 -8.24 -10.22
N LEU A 58 6.02 -6.98 -10.31
CA LEU A 58 6.55 -6.36 -11.53
C LEU A 58 7.83 -7.04 -12.01
N LYS A 59 8.74 -7.42 -11.09
CA LYS A 59 9.93 -8.20 -11.43
C LYS A 59 9.53 -9.56 -12.02
N LYS A 60 8.58 -10.26 -11.40
CA LYS A 60 8.06 -11.55 -11.85
C LYS A 60 7.29 -11.45 -13.18
N GLN A 61 6.56 -10.36 -13.43
CA GLN A 61 5.93 -10.08 -14.72
C GLN A 61 6.98 -9.87 -15.82
N SER A 62 8.03 -9.09 -15.54
CA SER A 62 9.10 -8.85 -16.52
C SER A 62 9.90 -10.11 -16.90
N GLU A 63 9.99 -11.09 -16.00
CA GLU A 63 10.59 -12.40 -16.29
C GLU A 63 9.65 -13.32 -17.09
N LYS A 64 8.33 -13.15 -16.97
CA LYS A 64 7.34 -13.87 -17.78
C LYS A 64 7.27 -13.31 -19.20
N GLU A 65 7.25 -11.98 -19.35
CA GLU A 65 7.18 -11.30 -20.65
C GLU A 65 8.42 -11.50 -21.53
N LYS A 66 9.57 -11.87 -20.92
CA LYS A 66 10.79 -12.26 -21.65
C LYS A 66 10.83 -13.72 -22.10
N LYS A 67 9.86 -14.54 -21.68
CA LYS A 67 9.81 -15.98 -21.94
C LYS A 67 8.77 -16.37 -22.98
N ASP A 68 7.95 -15.41 -23.45
CA ASP A 68 6.98 -15.55 -24.53
C ASP A 68 7.53 -14.95 -25.84
#